data_AF-A0A224Z315-F1
#
_entry.id   AF-A0A224Z315-F1
#
_cell.length_a   1.000
_cell.length_b   1.000
_cell.length_c   1.000
_cell.angle_alpha   90.00
_cell.angle_beta   90.00
_cell.angle_gamma   90.00
#
_symmetry.space_group_name_H-M   'P 1'
#
loop_
_entity.id
_entity.type
_entity.pdbx_description
1 polymer ?
#
loop_
_entity_poly.entity_id
_entity_poly.type
_entity_poly.pdbx_seq_one_letter_code
_entity_poly.pdbx_strand_id
1 'polypeptide(L)'
;MPKEIQRLQLVRQHKFLGVILDRRLSWAPQIKSLEEKVNSLINILRRFAGVRWGSSYSSLLRVHSAIIRQRIAYSAPVLHGISRNLEERIQRLLARSLRICLGVPRASASALVIAESRQPTFHALRFTGTCRHYFRLATQHANHPLHRAIQERSAARIHENIVRCKNLLPTHEYWSPCASHPPWRLSIPDIVTSIPGLTRKNDLPVIRVKQLTLTHLYTTYEDHIHVYTDGSCLNQSSTSAFFTPAYQEKKNL
;
A
#
# COMPACT_ATOMS: atom_id res chain seq x y z
N MET A 1 30.96 -18.78 -17.22
CA MET A 1 31.53 -17.91 -16.18
C MET A 1 30.98 -18.33 -14.83
N PRO A 2 31.76 -19.02 -13.98
CA PRO A 2 31.33 -19.38 -12.63
C PRO A 2 31.10 -18.10 -11.80
N LYS A 3 29.91 -17.97 -11.19
CA LYS A 3 29.60 -16.87 -10.27
C LYS A 3 30.52 -17.00 -9.06
N GLU A 4 31.41 -16.03 -8.87
CA GLU A 4 32.18 -15.89 -7.62
C GLU A 4 31.23 -15.94 -6.43
N ILE A 5 31.46 -16.91 -5.55
CA ILE A 5 30.71 -17.06 -4.30
C ILE A 5 31.14 -15.92 -3.39
N GLN A 6 30.37 -14.82 -3.38
CA GLN A 6 30.58 -13.72 -2.44
C GLN A 6 30.46 -14.23 -1.01
N ARG A 7 31.54 -14.11 -0.23
CA ARG A 7 31.54 -14.46 1.19
C ARG A 7 30.61 -13.51 1.95
N LEU A 8 29.64 -14.09 2.67
CA LEU A 8 28.70 -13.33 3.50
C LEU A 8 29.46 -12.64 4.64
N GLN A 9 29.41 -11.31 4.67
CA GLN A 9 30.01 -10.53 5.75
C GLN A 9 29.09 -10.51 6.98
N LEU A 10 29.63 -10.85 8.15
CA LEU A 10 28.90 -10.75 9.42
C LEU A 10 28.85 -9.29 9.87
N VAL A 11 27.70 -8.64 9.70
CA VAL A 11 27.46 -7.27 10.12
C VAL A 11 26.60 -7.21 11.39
N ARG A 12 26.81 -6.18 12.22
CA ARG A 12 26.01 -5.97 13.45
C ARG A 12 24.59 -5.48 13.15
N GLN A 13 24.44 -4.70 12.08
CA GLN A 13 23.19 -4.14 11.59
C GLN A 13 23.20 -4.17 10.07
N HIS A 14 22.05 -4.49 9.47
CA HIS A 14 21.88 -4.49 8.02
C HIS A 14 20.51 -3.91 7.65
N LYS A 15 20.46 -3.05 6.63
CA LYS A 15 19.20 -2.48 6.16
C LYS A 15 18.68 -3.31 4.99
N PHE A 16 17.56 -4.00 5.20
CA PHE A 16 16.90 -4.82 4.19
C PHE A 16 15.48 -4.31 3.96
N LEU A 17 15.11 -4.06 2.70
CA LEU A 17 13.81 -3.50 2.31
C LEU A 17 13.39 -2.30 3.18
N GLY A 18 14.32 -1.38 3.45
CA GLY A 18 14.03 -0.19 4.25
C GLY A 18 13.92 -0.40 5.76
N VAL A 19 14.05 -1.62 6.27
CA VAL A 19 14.03 -1.97 7.70
C VAL A 19 15.43 -2.36 8.18
N ILE A 20 15.85 -1.88 9.35
CA ILE A 20 17.14 -2.20 9.95
C ILE A 20 16.99 -3.46 10.81
N LEU A 21 17.70 -4.51 10.42
CA LEU A 21 17.85 -5.75 11.16
C LEU A 21 19.11 -5.67 12.00
N ASP A 22 19.00 -5.90 13.31
CA ASP A 22 20.13 -6.05 14.22
C ASP A 22 20.36 -7.52 14.57
N ARG A 23 21.59 -7.87 14.99
CA ARG A 23 21.99 -9.26 15.30
C ARG A 23 21.04 -10.00 16.25
N ARG A 24 20.35 -9.29 17.16
CA ARG A 24 19.44 -9.88 18.16
C ARG A 24 17.96 -9.71 17.81
N LEU A 25 17.63 -9.10 16.67
CA LEU A 25 16.27 -8.68 16.32
C LEU A 25 15.59 -7.93 17.49
N SER A 26 16.35 -7.07 18.15
CA SER A 26 15.83 -6.18 19.21
C SER A 26 14.97 -5.06 18.61
N TRP A 27 15.19 -4.74 17.34
CA TRP A 27 14.55 -3.65 16.60
C TRP A 27 14.83 -2.25 17.14
N ALA A 28 15.69 -2.11 18.16
CA ALA A 28 16.03 -0.82 18.73
C ALA A 28 16.66 0.15 17.70
N PRO A 29 17.59 -0.28 16.81
CA PRO A 29 18.13 0.60 15.77
C PRO A 29 17.06 1.03 14.75
N GLN A 30 16.16 0.13 14.38
CA GLN A 30 15.05 0.43 13.48
C GLN A 30 14.12 1.48 14.10
N ILE A 31 13.74 1.30 15.36
CA ILE A 31 12.86 2.23 16.06
C ILE A 31 13.54 3.57 16.19
N LYS A 32 14.83 3.64 16.58
CA LYS A 32 15.58 4.90 16.62
C LYS A 32 15.56 5.65 15.28
N SER A 33 15.86 4.96 14.18
CA SER A 33 15.81 5.57 12.84
C SER A 33 14.39 6.02 12.45
N LEU A 34 13.37 5.28 12.89
CA LEU A 34 11.98 5.65 12.69
C LEU A 34 11.62 6.91 13.50
N GLU A 35 12.07 7.02 14.75
CA GLU A 35 11.80 8.21 15.58
C GLU A 35 12.43 9.46 14.97
N GLU A 36 13.68 9.39 14.51
CA GLU A 36 14.37 10.51 13.88
C GLU A 36 13.58 11.04 12.67
N LYS A 37 13.15 10.13 11.79
CA LYS A 37 12.33 10.46 10.61
C LYS A 37 10.93 10.98 10.97
N VAL A 38 10.27 10.36 11.95
CA VAL A 38 8.94 10.80 12.36
C VAL A 38 9.01 12.14 13.08
N ASN A 39 10.03 12.41 13.88
CA ASN A 39 10.20 13.70 14.55
C ASN A 39 10.43 14.84 13.54
N SER A 40 11.19 14.61 12.46
CA SER A 40 11.33 15.63 11.42
C SER A 40 9.98 15.93 10.73
N LEU A 41 9.19 14.89 10.44
CA LEU A 41 7.83 15.02 9.90
C LEU A 41 6.87 15.73 10.87
N ILE A 42 6.98 15.46 12.17
CA ILE A 42 6.22 16.14 13.22
C ILE A 42 6.55 17.63 13.25
N ASN A 43 7.82 18.01 13.07
CA ASN A 43 8.22 19.40 13.02
C ASN A 43 7.64 20.11 11.78
N ILE A 44 7.57 19.42 10.64
CA ILE A 44 6.90 19.92 9.43
C ILE A 44 5.39 20.06 9.69
N LEU A 45 4.74 19.04 10.24
CA LEU A 45 3.33 19.07 10.61
C LEU A 45 3.00 20.24 11.55
N ARG A 46 3.89 20.55 12.50
CA ARG A 46 3.74 21.69 13.41
C ARG A 46 3.70 23.03 12.68
N ARG A 47 4.47 23.18 11.58
CA ARG A 47 4.44 24.41 10.76
C ARG A 47 3.10 24.59 10.06
N PHE A 48 2.46 23.50 9.63
CA PHE A 48 1.11 23.53 9.04
C PHE A 48 -0.01 23.83 10.05
N ALA A 49 0.21 23.51 11.33
CA ALA A 49 -0.74 23.72 12.41
C ALA A 49 -0.69 25.14 13.04
N GLY A 50 -0.06 26.12 12.38
CA GLY A 50 0.13 27.47 12.91
C GLY A 50 -1.17 28.23 13.20
N VAL A 51 -1.18 29.08 14.23
CA VAL A 51 -2.41 29.71 14.78
C VAL A 51 -3.07 30.74 13.84
N ARG A 52 -2.30 31.43 12.98
CA ARG A 52 -2.82 32.51 12.10
C ARG A 52 -3.25 32.07 10.70
N TRP A 53 -2.72 30.94 10.21
CA TRP A 53 -2.95 30.41 8.84
C TRP A 53 -3.20 28.89 8.86
N GLY A 54 -3.63 28.37 10.01
CA GLY A 54 -3.63 26.94 10.30
C GLY A 54 -4.57 26.15 9.41
N SER A 55 -4.11 24.98 8.99
CA SER A 55 -4.97 24.00 8.33
C SER A 55 -6.07 23.51 9.27
N SER A 56 -7.26 23.19 8.73
CA SER A 56 -8.31 22.56 9.53
C SER A 56 -7.83 21.24 10.15
N TYR A 57 -8.39 20.89 11.31
CA TYR A 57 -8.13 19.62 12.00
C TYR A 57 -8.20 18.41 11.06
N SER A 58 -9.23 18.35 10.21
CA SER A 58 -9.42 17.28 9.22
C SER A 58 -8.25 17.17 8.24
N SER A 59 -7.71 18.30 7.77
CA SER A 59 -6.59 18.33 6.84
C SER A 59 -5.29 17.89 7.53
N LEU A 60 -5.05 18.34 8.77
CA LEU A 60 -3.90 17.88 9.56
C LEU A 60 -3.95 16.38 9.83
N LEU A 61 -5.14 15.84 10.13
CA LEU A 61 -5.32 14.39 10.30
C LEU A 61 -5.09 13.60 9.02
N ARG A 62 -5.51 14.14 7.85
CA ARG A 62 -5.22 13.52 6.55
C ARG A 62 -3.71 13.45 6.31
N VAL A 63 -3.00 14.57 6.53
CA VAL A 63 -1.53 14.62 6.39
C VAL A 63 -0.85 13.65 7.35
N HIS A 64 -1.25 13.63 8.62
CA HIS A 64 -0.77 12.66 9.60
C HIS A 64 -0.98 11.21 9.11
N SER A 65 -2.20 10.91 8.66
CA SER A 65 -2.60 9.57 8.21
C SER A 65 -1.88 9.12 6.95
N ALA A 66 -1.56 10.05 6.05
CA ALA A 66 -0.87 9.79 4.79
C ALA A 66 0.64 9.63 4.95
N ILE A 67 1.27 10.39 5.86
CA ILE A 67 2.73 10.44 5.95
C ILE A 67 3.25 9.75 7.21
N ILE A 68 2.87 10.25 8.39
CA ILE A 68 3.42 9.78 9.67
C ILE A 68 2.93 8.36 9.98
N ARG A 69 1.61 8.15 9.90
CA ARG A 69 1.00 6.84 10.14
C ARG A 69 1.52 5.80 9.16
N GLN A 70 1.62 6.13 7.87
CA GLN A 70 2.14 5.19 6.87
C GLN A 70 3.62 4.84 7.09
N ARG A 71 4.43 5.82 7.53
CA ARG A 71 5.83 5.55 7.87
C ARG A 71 5.99 4.52 8.99
N ILE A 72 5.14 4.60 10.02
CA ILE A 72 5.12 3.65 11.13
C ILE A 72 4.52 2.31 10.69
N ALA A 73 3.41 2.35 9.93
CA ALA A 73 2.69 1.17 9.45
C ALA A 73 3.53 0.31 8.49
N TYR A 74 4.51 0.89 7.80
CA TYR A 74 5.41 0.15 6.91
C TYR A 74 6.22 -0.92 7.66
N SER A 75 6.85 -0.55 8.78
CA SER A 75 7.64 -1.50 9.59
C SER A 75 6.83 -2.24 10.65
N ALA A 76 5.60 -1.81 10.95
CA ALA A 76 4.78 -2.42 12.00
C ALA A 76 4.64 -3.96 11.90
N PRO A 77 4.43 -4.58 10.71
CA PRO A 77 4.23 -6.03 10.58
C PRO A 77 5.42 -6.89 10.98
N VAL A 78 6.63 -6.33 11.03
CA VAL A 78 7.85 -7.08 11.43
C VAL A 78 8.22 -6.88 12.90
N LEU A 79 7.66 -5.86 13.55
CA LEU A 79 7.97 -5.46 14.92
C LEU A 79 7.19 -6.30 15.96
N HIS A 80 7.34 -7.63 15.88
CA HIS A 80 6.75 -8.57 16.83
C HIS A 80 7.70 -8.90 17.98
N GLY A 81 7.13 -8.95 19.19
CA GLY A 81 7.85 -9.16 20.46
C GLY A 81 9.00 -8.18 20.70
N ILE A 82 8.80 -6.92 20.31
CA ILE A 82 9.62 -5.80 20.81
C ILE A 82 9.38 -5.61 22.31
N SER A 83 10.33 -5.00 23.01
CA SER A 83 10.12 -4.68 24.43
C SER A 83 9.02 -3.64 24.63
N ARG A 84 8.34 -3.68 25.78
CA ARG A 84 7.29 -2.72 26.14
C ARG A 84 7.75 -1.27 26.01
N ASN A 85 8.97 -0.97 26.46
CA ASN A 85 9.56 0.37 26.35
C ASN A 85 9.69 0.85 24.90
N LEU A 86 10.04 -0.06 23.97
CA LEU A 86 10.13 0.24 22.54
C LEU A 86 8.75 0.43 21.91
N GLU A 87 7.76 -0.36 22.32
CA GLU A 87 6.38 -0.20 21.87
C GLU A 87 5.78 1.13 22.33
N GLU A 88 6.00 1.50 23.60
CA GLU A 88 5.56 2.77 24.18
C GLU A 88 6.22 3.97 23.53
N ARG A 89 7.46 3.84 23.05
CA ARG A 89 8.14 4.88 22.26
C ARG A 89 7.39 5.16 20.95
N ILE A 90 7.01 4.12 20.22
CA ILE A 90 6.24 4.27 18.97
C ILE A 90 4.86 4.85 19.26
N GLN A 91 4.17 4.39 20.32
CA GLN A 91 2.89 4.98 20.72
C GLN A 91 3.01 6.46 21.10
N ARG A 92 4.06 6.84 21.82
CA ARG A 92 4.32 8.25 22.16
C ARG A 92 4.57 9.11 20.92
N LEU A 93 5.24 8.57 19.89
CA LEU A 93 5.42 9.28 18.61
C LEU A 93 4.09 9.52 17.89
N LEU A 94 3.24 8.48 17.77
CA LEU A 94 1.89 8.61 17.21
C LEU A 94 1.06 9.64 17.99
N ALA A 95 1.04 9.53 19.31
CA ALA A 95 0.32 10.49 20.14
C ALA A 95 0.89 11.90 20.00
N ARG A 96 2.21 12.07 19.87
CA ARG A 96 2.84 13.40 19.72
C ARG A 96 2.39 14.09 18.44
N SER A 97 2.31 13.39 17.31
CA SER A 97 1.76 13.97 16.08
C SER A 97 0.28 14.29 16.21
N LEU A 98 -0.49 13.43 16.88
CA LEU A 98 -1.93 13.64 17.06
C LEU A 98 -2.26 14.80 17.99
N ARG A 99 -1.44 15.07 19.01
CA ARG A 99 -1.58 16.26 19.85
C ARG A 99 -1.51 17.55 19.03
N ILE A 100 -0.65 17.58 18.01
CA ILE A 100 -0.54 18.72 17.09
C ILE A 100 -1.80 18.82 16.22
N CYS A 101 -2.29 17.70 15.69
CA CYS A 101 -3.52 17.70 14.90
C CYS A 101 -4.72 18.21 15.71
N LEU A 102 -4.90 17.69 16.92
CA LEU A 102 -6.03 18.01 17.81
C LEU A 102 -5.88 19.38 18.52
N GLY A 103 -4.69 19.98 18.53
CA GLY A 103 -4.44 21.21 19.29
C GLY A 103 -4.45 21.03 20.82
N VAL A 104 -4.32 19.79 21.31
CA VAL A 104 -4.37 19.49 22.75
C VAL A 104 -3.02 19.68 23.45
N PRO A 105 -2.99 19.94 24.77
CA PRO A 105 -1.76 20.12 25.51
C PRO A 105 -0.78 18.95 25.42
N ARG A 106 0.52 19.26 25.56
CA ARG A 106 1.58 18.23 25.58
C ARG A 106 1.43 17.22 26.71
N ALA A 107 0.82 17.62 27.83
CA ALA A 107 0.58 16.81 29.01
C ALA A 107 -0.57 15.78 28.84
N SER A 108 -1.42 15.91 27.82
CA SER A 108 -2.55 15.00 27.60
C SER A 108 -2.07 13.56 27.47
N ALA A 109 -2.75 12.61 28.12
CA ALA A 109 -2.37 11.20 28.13
C ALA A 109 -2.39 10.60 26.71
N SER A 110 -1.34 9.87 26.33
CA SER A 110 -1.18 9.34 24.96
C SER A 110 -2.34 8.45 24.51
N ALA A 111 -2.86 7.61 25.41
CA ALA A 111 -3.99 6.73 25.12
C ALA A 111 -5.27 7.52 24.79
N LEU A 112 -5.58 8.55 25.59
CA LEU A 112 -6.75 9.41 25.37
C LEU A 112 -6.63 10.18 24.06
N VAL A 113 -5.46 10.74 23.75
CA VAL A 113 -5.23 11.46 22.48
C VAL A 113 -5.47 10.56 21.27
N ILE A 114 -4.98 9.31 21.31
CA ILE A 114 -5.17 8.36 20.22
C ILE A 114 -6.65 7.99 20.08
N ALA A 115 -7.33 7.71 21.21
CA ALA A 115 -8.76 7.39 21.23
C ALA A 115 -9.60 8.54 20.66
N GLU A 116 -9.38 9.77 21.14
CA GLU A 116 -10.11 10.97 20.71
C GLU A 116 -9.92 11.26 19.22
N SER A 117 -8.70 11.04 18.71
CA SER A 117 -8.40 11.24 17.29
C SER A 117 -9.02 10.19 16.35
N ARG A 118 -9.64 9.14 16.91
CA ARG A 118 -10.15 7.95 16.19
C ARG A 118 -9.10 7.32 15.26
N GLN A 119 -7.83 7.36 15.68
CA GLN A 119 -6.73 6.75 14.94
C GLN A 119 -6.36 5.38 15.51
N PRO A 120 -5.85 4.45 14.67
CA PRO A 120 -5.44 3.15 15.15
C PRO A 120 -4.21 3.26 16.06
N THR A 121 -4.20 2.46 17.13
CA THR A 121 -3.02 2.27 17.96
C THR A 121 -1.91 1.57 17.18
N PHE A 122 -0.68 1.62 17.68
CA PHE A 122 0.43 0.86 17.07
C PHE A 122 0.13 -0.64 17.03
N HIS A 123 -0.49 -1.18 18.08
CA HIS A 123 -0.92 -2.58 18.13
C HIS A 123 -1.87 -2.90 16.96
N ALA A 124 -2.89 -2.06 16.74
CA ALA A 124 -3.82 -2.22 15.62
C ALA A 124 -3.12 -2.13 14.26
N LEU A 125 -2.19 -1.19 14.08
CA LEU A 125 -1.39 -1.07 12.85
C LEU A 125 -0.54 -2.33 12.60
N ARG A 126 0.11 -2.86 13.64
CA ARG A 126 0.89 -4.10 13.57
C ARG A 126 0.01 -5.28 13.20
N PHE A 127 -1.13 -5.43 13.88
CA PHE A 127 -2.04 -6.55 13.66
C PHE A 127 -2.65 -6.52 12.25
N THR A 128 -3.26 -5.40 11.85
CA THR A 128 -3.84 -5.23 10.51
C THR A 128 -2.81 -5.42 9.40
N GLY A 129 -1.60 -4.86 9.58
CA GLY A 129 -0.50 -5.08 8.66
C GLY A 129 -0.06 -6.54 8.59
N THR A 130 -0.01 -7.24 9.72
CA THR A 130 0.33 -8.67 9.78
C THR A 130 -0.72 -9.52 9.06
N CYS A 131 -2.01 -9.30 9.35
CA CYS A 131 -3.08 -10.04 8.68
C CYS A 131 -3.09 -9.76 7.17
N ARG A 132 -2.85 -8.53 6.71
CA ARG A 132 -2.72 -8.25 5.27
C ARG A 132 -1.64 -9.09 4.59
N HIS A 133 -0.45 -9.22 5.18
CA HIS A 133 0.63 -10.02 4.61
C HIS A 133 0.32 -11.51 4.69
N TYR A 134 -0.22 -11.96 5.82
CA TYR A 134 -0.60 -13.36 6.03
C TYR A 134 -1.71 -13.79 5.06
N PHE A 135 -2.75 -12.97 4.87
CA PHE A 135 -3.86 -13.27 3.97
C PHE A 135 -3.39 -13.37 2.53
N ARG A 136 -2.54 -12.43 2.06
CA ARG A 136 -1.94 -12.53 0.72
C ARG A 136 -1.17 -13.85 0.55
N LEU A 137 -0.35 -14.22 1.53
CA LEU A 137 0.40 -15.46 1.48
C LEU A 137 -0.52 -16.70 1.49
N ALA A 138 -1.53 -16.73 2.37
CA ALA A 138 -2.42 -17.87 2.55
C ALA A 138 -3.38 -18.08 1.37
N THR A 139 -3.87 -16.99 0.77
CA THR A 139 -4.92 -17.04 -0.26
C THR A 139 -4.35 -17.12 -1.67
N GLN A 140 -3.25 -16.42 -1.96
CA GLN A 140 -2.66 -16.39 -3.31
C GLN A 140 -1.59 -17.47 -3.51
N HIS A 141 -0.98 -17.95 -2.43
CA HIS A 141 0.15 -18.88 -2.47
C HIS A 141 0.03 -19.97 -1.41
N ALA A 142 -1.10 -20.70 -1.41
CA ALA A 142 -1.37 -21.76 -0.42
C ALA A 142 -0.22 -22.79 -0.29
N ASN A 143 0.44 -23.14 -1.39
CA ASN A 143 1.55 -24.10 -1.42
C ASN A 143 2.96 -23.48 -1.23
N HIS A 144 3.05 -22.25 -0.71
CA HIS A 144 4.34 -21.58 -0.56
C HIS A 144 5.14 -22.14 0.64
N PRO A 145 6.46 -22.44 0.49
CA PRO A 145 7.29 -22.94 1.60
C PRO A 145 7.26 -22.03 2.84
N LEU A 146 7.21 -20.71 2.65
CA LEU A 146 7.05 -19.76 3.76
C LEU A 146 5.72 -19.90 4.50
N HIS A 147 4.63 -20.26 3.83
CA HIS A 147 3.34 -20.45 4.50
C HIS A 147 3.46 -21.59 5.53
N ARG A 148 4.02 -22.73 5.09
CA ARG A 148 4.32 -23.87 5.96
C ARG A 148 5.31 -23.52 7.07
N ALA A 149 6.44 -22.90 6.73
CA ALA A 149 7.47 -22.54 7.71
C ALA A 149 6.95 -21.55 8.80
N ILE A 150 6.01 -20.67 8.45
CA ILE A 150 5.38 -19.75 9.40
C ILE A 150 4.45 -20.51 10.35
N GLN A 151 3.71 -21.50 9.86
CA GLN A 151 2.82 -22.34 10.68
C GLN A 151 3.61 -23.23 11.65
N GLU A 152 4.73 -23.82 11.19
CA GLU A 152 5.55 -24.74 11.99
C GLU A 152 6.32 -24.02 13.12
N ARG A 153 6.58 -22.71 12.99
CA ARG A 153 7.35 -21.94 13.99
C ARG A 153 6.47 -21.44 15.14
N SER A 154 6.00 -22.36 15.98
CA SER A 154 5.18 -22.04 17.16
C SER A 154 5.88 -21.15 18.19
N ALA A 155 7.21 -21.28 18.34
CA ALA A 155 8.01 -20.48 19.27
C ALA A 155 8.27 -19.03 18.80
N ALA A 156 7.88 -18.66 17.57
CA ALA A 156 8.13 -17.32 17.06
C ALA A 156 7.19 -16.29 17.70
N ARG A 157 7.72 -15.09 17.99
CA ARG A 157 6.96 -13.96 18.58
C ARG A 157 5.74 -13.51 17.76
N ILE A 158 5.69 -13.86 16.47
CA ILE A 158 4.59 -13.55 15.57
C ILE A 158 3.47 -14.60 15.60
N HIS A 159 3.73 -15.79 16.16
CA HIS A 159 2.84 -16.96 16.05
C HIS A 159 1.42 -16.70 16.57
N GLU A 160 1.29 -16.10 17.76
CA GLU A 160 -0.02 -15.74 18.33
C GLU A 160 -0.86 -14.87 17.38
N ASN A 161 -0.23 -13.89 16.72
CA ASN A 161 -0.92 -13.03 15.76
C ASN A 161 -1.30 -13.79 14.49
N ILE A 162 -0.49 -14.75 14.04
CA ILE A 162 -0.81 -15.59 12.88
C ILE A 162 -2.01 -16.49 13.18
N VAL A 163 -2.04 -17.13 14.36
CA VAL A 163 -3.18 -17.95 14.80
C VAL A 163 -4.46 -17.11 14.82
N ARG A 164 -4.40 -15.90 15.38
CA ARG A 164 -5.51 -14.95 15.34
C ARG A 164 -5.92 -14.57 13.91
N CYS A 165 -4.96 -14.25 13.03
CA CYS A 165 -5.29 -13.94 11.64
C CYS A 165 -5.91 -15.14 10.93
N LYS A 166 -5.46 -16.38 11.17
CA LYS A 166 -6.04 -17.59 10.58
C LYS A 166 -7.53 -17.72 10.87
N ASN A 167 -7.96 -17.40 12.10
CA ASN A 167 -9.37 -17.42 12.49
C ASN A 167 -10.21 -16.31 11.83
N LEU A 168 -9.56 -15.28 11.28
CA LEU A 168 -10.21 -14.16 10.59
C LEU A 168 -10.21 -14.33 9.07
N LEU A 169 -9.59 -15.38 8.52
CA LEU A 169 -9.63 -15.64 7.08
C LEU A 169 -11.07 -15.99 6.69
N PRO A 170 -11.72 -15.22 5.81
CA PRO A 170 -13.03 -15.60 5.32
C PRO A 170 -12.90 -16.88 4.51
N THR A 171 -13.77 -17.85 4.80
CA THR A 171 -13.99 -19.02 3.94
C THR A 171 -14.72 -18.54 2.69
N HIS A 172 -13.97 -18.10 1.69
CA HIS A 172 -14.51 -17.76 0.38
C HIS A 172 -14.19 -18.91 -0.59
N GLU A 173 -15.19 -19.36 -1.35
CA GLU A 173 -15.06 -20.49 -2.28
C GLU A 173 -14.11 -20.18 -3.46
N TYR A 174 -13.94 -18.89 -3.79
CA TYR A 174 -13.10 -18.47 -4.92
C TYR A 174 -12.19 -17.30 -4.54
N TRP A 175 -10.91 -17.58 -4.30
CA TRP A 175 -9.89 -16.53 -4.37
C TRP A 175 -9.53 -16.33 -5.83
N SER A 176 -9.50 -15.08 -6.31
CA SER A 176 -9.04 -14.80 -7.67
C SER A 176 -7.64 -15.42 -7.84
N PRO A 177 -7.44 -16.32 -8.81
CA PRO A 177 -6.17 -16.99 -8.98
C PRO A 177 -5.09 -15.95 -9.26
N CYS A 178 -3.89 -16.18 -8.71
CA CYS A 178 -2.72 -15.41 -9.11
C CYS A 178 -2.53 -15.62 -10.61
N ALA A 179 -2.27 -14.54 -11.37
CA ALA A 179 -2.03 -14.63 -12.80
C ALA A 179 -0.93 -15.67 -13.05
N SER A 180 -1.28 -16.76 -13.74
CA SER A 180 -0.37 -17.88 -14.01
C SER A 180 0.80 -17.48 -14.91
N HIS A 181 0.61 -16.44 -15.70
CA HIS A 181 1.61 -15.86 -16.58
C HIS A 181 1.99 -14.47 -16.07
N PRO A 182 3.29 -14.19 -15.90
CA PRO A 182 3.70 -12.85 -15.56
C PRO A 182 3.37 -11.88 -16.70
N PRO A 183 3.14 -10.59 -16.40
CA PRO A 183 2.67 -9.62 -17.39
C PRO A 183 3.64 -9.44 -18.57
N TRP A 184 4.94 -9.66 -18.37
CA TRP A 184 5.95 -9.58 -19.45
C TRP A 184 5.93 -10.78 -20.42
N ARG A 185 5.14 -11.83 -20.14
CA ARG A 185 4.86 -12.94 -21.08
C ARG A 185 3.56 -12.74 -21.85
N LEU A 186 2.80 -11.70 -21.55
CA LEU A 186 1.61 -11.38 -22.33
C LEU A 186 2.05 -10.98 -23.73
N SER A 187 1.30 -11.45 -24.74
CA SER A 187 1.51 -11.04 -26.13
C SER A 187 1.48 -9.52 -26.20
N ILE A 188 2.46 -8.93 -26.88
CA ILE A 188 2.44 -7.50 -27.16
C ILE A 188 1.22 -7.26 -28.07
N PRO A 189 0.25 -6.43 -27.67
CA PRO A 189 -0.91 -6.16 -28.51
C PRO A 189 -0.46 -5.41 -29.77
N ASP A 190 -1.14 -5.66 -30.89
CA ASP A 190 -0.94 -4.87 -32.10
C ASP A 190 -1.45 -3.44 -31.86
N ILE A 191 -0.52 -2.48 -31.81
CA ILE A 191 -0.84 -1.08 -31.52
C ILE A 191 -1.09 -0.34 -32.83
N VAL A 192 -2.37 -0.11 -33.13
CA VAL A 192 -2.80 0.72 -34.27
C VAL A 192 -3.18 2.10 -33.76
N THR A 193 -2.41 3.13 -34.15
CA THR A 193 -2.64 4.53 -33.77
C THR A 193 -3.31 5.37 -34.86
N SER A 194 -3.48 4.80 -36.05
CA SER A 194 -4.10 5.45 -37.20
C SER A 194 -5.48 4.87 -37.48
N ILE A 195 -6.43 5.75 -37.80
CA ILE A 195 -7.75 5.36 -38.30
C ILE A 195 -7.77 5.68 -39.80
N PRO A 196 -8.14 4.73 -40.68
CA PRO A 196 -8.22 4.99 -42.11
C PRO A 196 -9.07 6.25 -42.42
N GLY A 197 -8.50 7.17 -43.19
CA GLY A 197 -9.15 8.44 -43.55
C GLY A 197 -9.04 9.57 -42.50
N LEU A 198 -8.39 9.32 -41.36
CA LEU A 198 -8.12 10.33 -40.34
C LEU A 198 -6.64 10.76 -40.40
N THR A 199 -6.37 11.99 -40.87
CA THR A 199 -5.01 12.56 -40.92
C THR A 199 -4.64 13.26 -39.60
N ARG A 200 -5.30 14.37 -39.27
CA ARG A 200 -5.16 15.06 -37.98
C ARG A 200 -6.53 15.34 -37.38
N LYS A 201 -6.62 15.25 -36.05
CA LYS A 201 -7.86 15.45 -35.28
C LYS A 201 -8.44 16.87 -35.44
N ASN A 202 -7.60 17.87 -35.70
CA ASN A 202 -8.00 19.27 -35.82
C ASN A 202 -8.41 19.68 -37.25
N ASP A 203 -8.09 18.85 -38.25
CA ASP A 203 -8.32 19.21 -39.66
C ASP A 203 -9.74 18.84 -40.13
N LEU A 204 -10.49 18.09 -39.30
CA LEU A 204 -11.81 17.57 -39.65
C LEU A 204 -12.86 17.97 -38.59
N PRO A 205 -14.10 18.24 -38.99
CA PRO A 205 -15.21 18.45 -38.06
C PRO A 205 -15.37 17.26 -37.11
N VAL A 206 -15.65 17.54 -35.83
CA VAL A 206 -15.78 16.53 -34.76
C VAL A 206 -16.73 15.38 -35.14
N ILE A 207 -17.82 15.69 -35.83
CA ILE A 207 -18.80 14.68 -36.26
C ILE A 207 -18.23 13.70 -37.29
N ARG A 208 -17.37 14.17 -38.20
CA ARG A 208 -16.72 13.34 -39.22
C ARG A 208 -15.65 12.44 -38.61
N VAL A 209 -14.89 12.96 -37.63
CA VAL A 209 -13.95 12.15 -36.83
C VAL A 209 -14.70 11.02 -36.13
N LYS A 210 -15.81 11.34 -35.45
CA LYS A 210 -16.64 10.33 -34.77
C LYS A 210 -17.16 9.26 -35.73
N GLN A 211 -17.67 9.67 -36.89
CA GLN A 211 -18.16 8.72 -37.91
C GLN A 211 -17.05 7.78 -38.38
N LEU A 212 -15.89 8.31 -38.79
CA LEU A 212 -14.77 7.48 -39.26
C LEU A 212 -14.28 6.49 -38.19
N THR A 213 -14.18 6.94 -36.93
CA THR A 213 -13.79 6.07 -35.81
C THR A 213 -14.81 4.97 -35.56
N LEU A 214 -16.10 5.30 -35.49
CA LEU A 214 -17.14 4.29 -35.26
C LEU A 214 -17.25 3.31 -36.43
N THR A 215 -17.19 3.79 -37.67
CA THR A 215 -17.19 2.90 -38.84
C THR A 215 -16.01 1.93 -38.77
N HIS A 216 -14.79 2.41 -38.56
CA HIS A 216 -13.62 1.52 -38.46
C HIS A 216 -13.75 0.50 -37.32
N LEU A 217 -14.24 0.92 -36.14
CA LEU A 217 -14.47 0.03 -35.01
C LEU A 217 -15.48 -1.08 -35.36
N TYR A 218 -16.63 -0.72 -35.94
CA TYR A 218 -17.69 -1.67 -36.22
C TYR A 218 -17.49 -2.48 -37.50
N THR A 219 -16.66 -2.03 -38.46
CA THR A 219 -16.39 -2.83 -39.67
C THR A 219 -15.19 -3.75 -39.52
N THR A 220 -14.15 -3.33 -38.78
CA THR A 220 -12.90 -4.08 -38.67
C THR A 220 -12.85 -4.94 -37.41
N TYR A 221 -13.50 -4.50 -36.33
CA TYR A 221 -13.45 -5.14 -35.01
C TYR A 221 -14.84 -5.53 -34.49
N GLU A 222 -15.79 -5.84 -35.37
CA GLU A 222 -17.17 -6.21 -35.00
C GLU A 222 -17.20 -7.36 -33.99
N ASP A 223 -16.47 -8.45 -34.28
CA ASP A 223 -16.43 -9.66 -33.46
C ASP A 223 -15.51 -9.56 -32.22
N HIS A 224 -14.99 -8.37 -31.92
CA HIS A 224 -14.07 -8.17 -30.81
C HIS A 224 -14.76 -7.52 -29.61
N ILE A 225 -14.30 -7.85 -28.39
CA ILE A 225 -14.75 -7.17 -27.18
C ILE A 225 -14.14 -5.77 -27.15
N HIS A 226 -15.00 -4.75 -27.26
CA HIS A 226 -14.55 -3.36 -27.19
C HIS A 226 -14.32 -2.94 -25.75
N VAL A 227 -13.07 -2.60 -25.43
CA VAL A 227 -12.67 -2.04 -24.13
C VAL A 227 -12.14 -0.64 -24.36
N TYR A 228 -12.82 0.36 -23.79
CA TYR A 228 -12.41 1.76 -23.85
C TYR A 228 -11.68 2.13 -22.58
N THR A 229 -10.58 2.87 -22.69
CA THR A 229 -9.81 3.37 -21.53
C THR A 229 -9.40 4.81 -21.79
N ASP A 230 -9.41 5.63 -20.74
CA ASP A 230 -9.01 7.04 -20.80
C ASP A 230 -7.49 7.23 -20.73
N GLY A 231 -6.75 6.18 -20.35
CA GLY A 231 -5.29 6.10 -20.43
C GLY A 231 -4.57 7.34 -19.86
N SER A 232 -4.90 7.75 -18.63
CA SER A 232 -4.25 8.91 -18.02
C SER A 232 -2.85 8.54 -17.50
N CYS A 233 -1.82 8.97 -18.23
CA CYS A 233 -0.42 8.79 -17.84
C CYS A 233 0.19 10.14 -17.43
N LEU A 234 0.52 10.27 -16.14
CA LEU A 234 1.42 11.29 -15.63
C LEU A 234 2.83 10.70 -15.56
N ASN A 235 3.87 11.54 -15.65
CA ASN A 235 5.29 11.12 -15.59
C ASN A 235 5.66 10.30 -14.34
N GLN A 236 4.81 10.28 -13.31
CA GLN A 236 5.03 9.58 -12.04
C GLN A 236 3.96 8.53 -11.71
N SER A 237 2.87 8.45 -12.47
CA SER A 237 1.78 7.51 -12.22
C SER A 237 0.91 7.33 -13.45
N SER A 238 0.52 6.09 -13.73
CA SER A 238 -0.53 5.78 -14.70
C SER A 238 -1.76 5.31 -13.95
N THR A 239 -2.90 5.91 -14.26
CA THR A 239 -4.22 5.45 -13.83
C THR A 239 -5.05 5.17 -15.06
N SER A 240 -5.79 4.07 -15.06
CA SER A 240 -6.73 3.74 -16.12
C SER A 240 -8.10 3.45 -15.51
N ALA A 241 -9.11 4.12 -16.04
CA ALA A 241 -10.47 3.61 -15.98
C ALA A 241 -10.75 2.87 -17.29
N PHE A 242 -11.50 1.77 -17.24
CA PHE A 242 -11.94 1.10 -18.45
C PHE A 242 -13.46 0.93 -18.46
N PHE A 243 -14.03 0.96 -19.65
CA PHE A 243 -15.44 0.77 -19.91
C PHE A 243 -15.59 -0.30 -20.99
N THR A 244 -16.41 -1.32 -20.69
CA THR A 244 -16.66 -2.45 -21.60
C THR A 244 -18.17 -2.57 -21.78
N PRO A 245 -18.74 -2.13 -22.93
CA PRO A 245 -20.19 -2.14 -23.15
C PRO A 245 -20.82 -3.53 -22.98
N ALA A 246 -20.09 -4.59 -23.34
CA ALA A 246 -20.57 -5.97 -23.28
C ALA A 246 -20.80 -6.51 -21.85
N TYR A 247 -20.18 -5.91 -20.82
CA TYR A 247 -20.20 -6.41 -19.44
C TYR A 247 -21.01 -5.53 -18.50
N GLN A 248 -22.07 -4.88 -18.98
CA GLN A 248 -23.00 -4.19 -18.08
C GLN A 248 -23.74 -5.22 -17.21
N GLU A 249 -23.27 -5.43 -15.99
CA GLU A 249 -24.07 -6.07 -14.95
C GLU A 249 -25.39 -5.30 -14.85
N LYS A 250 -26.49 -5.97 -15.21
CA LYS A 250 -27.83 -5.49 -14.87
C LYS A 250 -27.89 -5.41 -13.35
N LYS A 251 -27.63 -4.24 -12.79
CA LYS A 251 -28.01 -3.91 -11.42
C LYS A 251 -29.54 -3.93 -11.39
N ASN A 252 -30.10 -5.11 -11.13
CA ASN A 252 -31.47 -5.23 -10.67
C ASN A 252 -31.50 -4.50 -9.32
N LEU A 253 -32.09 -3.30 -9.32
CA LEU A 253 -32.53 -2.60 -8.13
C LEU A 253 -33.77 -3.29 -7.56
#